data_AF-A0A843RD74-F1
#
_entry.id   AF-A0A843RD74-F1
#
_cell.length_a   1.000
_cell.length_b   1.000
_cell.length_c   1.000
_cell.angle_alpha   90.00
_cell.angle_beta   90.00
_cell.angle_gamma   90.00
#
_symmetry.space_group_name_H-M   'P 1'
#
loop_
_entity.id
_entity.type
_entity.pdbx_description
1 polymer ?
#
loop_
_entity_poly.entity_id
_entity_poly.type
_entity_poly.pdbx_seq_one_letter_code
_entity_poly.pdbx_strand_id
1 'polypeptide(L)' 'MPHLLPQQQLVLELLRMSGDIGVTEQRQETILWRTVSECRAKGWITVSQVSPGVHSVALTQLGRRTVESASPE' A
#
# COMPACT_ATOMS: atom_id res chain seq x y z
N MET A 1 -15.07 -6.02 10.56
CA MET A 1 -13.88 -6.40 9.77
C MET A 1 -13.79 -5.49 8.57
N PRO A 2 -12.66 -4.81 8.32
CA PRO A 2 -12.49 -4.03 7.10
C PRO A 2 -12.52 -4.99 5.91
N HIS A 3 -13.46 -4.78 5.00
CA HIS A 3 -13.55 -5.57 3.77
C HIS A 3 -12.48 -5.05 2.79
N LEU A 4 -11.27 -5.57 2.92
CA LEU A 4 -10.18 -5.30 1.98
C LEU A 4 -10.49 -5.95 0.64
N LEU A 5 -10.27 -5.23 -0.46
CA LEU A 5 -10.21 -5.87 -1.76
C LEU A 5 -8.95 -6.75 -1.82
N PRO A 6 -8.95 -7.88 -2.56
CA PRO A 6 -7.80 -8.79 -2.62
C PRO A 6 -6.48 -8.09 -2.98
N GLN A 7 -6.49 -7.15 -3.93
CA GLN A 7 -5.31 -6.37 -4.30
C GLN A 7 -4.85 -5.41 -3.20
N GLN A 8 -5.78 -4.84 -2.43
CA GLN A 8 -5.45 -3.96 -1.30
C GLN A 8 -4.79 -4.79 -0.19
N GLN A 9 -5.34 -5.96 0.11
CA GLN A 9 -4.74 -6.89 1.07
C GLN A 9 -3.33 -7.31 0.64
N LEU A 10 -3.14 -7.65 -0.64
CA LEU A 10 -1.82 -8.00 -1.18
C LEU A 10 -0.79 -6.88 -0.95
N VAL A 11 -1.13 -5.63 -1.26
CA VAL A 11 -0.21 -4.48 -1.08
C VAL A 11 0.10 -4.26 0.40
N LEU A 12 -0.90 -4.30 1.28
CA LEU A 12 -0.69 -4.09 2.71
C LEU A 12 0.12 -5.22 3.35
N GLU A 13 -0.10 -6.47 2.96
CA GLU A 13 0.68 -7.62 3.44
C GLU A 13 2.13 -7.57 2.92
N LEU A 14 2.35 -7.17 1.67
CA LEU A 14 3.70 -6.98 1.14
C LEU A 14 4.48 -5.95 1.96
N LEU A 15 3.87 -4.80 2.27
CA LEU A 15 4.47 -3.79 3.13
C LEU A 15 4.66 -4.29 4.57
N ARG A 16 3.75 -5.11 5.07
CA ARG A 16 3.88 -5.71 6.42
C ARG A 16 5.09 -6.63 6.49
N MET A 17 5.34 -7.42 5.46
CA MET A 17 6.44 -8.38 5.40
C MET A 17 7.79 -7.72 5.05
N SER A 18 7.80 -6.76 4.13
CA SER A 18 9.02 -6.20 3.56
C SER A 18 9.42 -4.84 4.13
N GLY A 19 8.56 -4.21 4.94
CA GLY A 19 8.72 -2.82 5.34
C GLY A 19 8.39 -1.88 4.18
N ASP A 20 9.20 -0.84 4.01
CA ASP A 20 9.01 0.13 2.94
C ASP A 20 9.40 -0.47 1.59
N ILE A 21 8.57 -0.26 0.56
CA ILE A 21 8.86 -0.71 -0.81
C ILE A 21 9.06 0.47 -1.76
N GLY A 22 9.97 0.31 -2.71
CA GLY A 22 10.14 1.24 -3.82
C GLY A 22 9.20 0.90 -4.97
N VAL A 23 8.48 1.90 -5.50
CA VAL A 23 7.60 1.77 -6.66
C VAL A 23 7.97 2.83 -7.69
N THR A 24 8.10 2.41 -8.95
CA THR A 24 8.34 3.35 -10.05
C THR A 24 7.04 3.98 -10.52
N GLU A 25 7.09 5.28 -10.77
CA GLU A 25 6.00 6.00 -11.42
C GLU A 25 5.86 5.49 -12.87
N GLN A 26 4.63 5.21 -13.29
CA GLN A 26 4.34 4.84 -14.67
C GLN A 26 3.32 5.82 -15.27
N ARG A 27 3.55 6.20 -16.53
CA ARG A 27 2.67 7.13 -17.28
C ARG A 27 1.26 6.58 -17.50
N GLN A 28 1.10 5.26 -17.44
CA GLN A 28 -0.18 4.58 -17.48
C GLN A 28 -0.48 4.07 -16.08
N GLU A 29 -1.70 4.33 -15.59
CA GLU A 29 -2.13 3.82 -14.29
C GLU A 29 -2.20 2.29 -14.31
N THR A 30 -1.13 1.66 -13.81
CA THR A 30 -1.12 0.22 -13.58
C THR A 30 -2.08 -0.14 -12.45
N ILE A 31 -2.49 -1.40 -12.40
CA ILE A 31 -3.29 -1.93 -11.29
C ILE A 31 -2.59 -1.69 -9.94
N LEU A 32 -1.26 -1.78 -9.89
CA LEU A 32 -0.47 -1.49 -8.70
C LEU A 32 -0.62 -0.02 -8.31
N TRP A 33 -0.43 0.92 -9.24
CA TRP A 33 -0.48 2.34 -8.93
C TRP A 33 -1.87 2.82 -8.51
N ARG A 34 -2.93 2.24 -9.10
CA ARG A 34 -4.31 2.46 -8.64
C ARG A 34 -4.50 1.95 -7.22
N THR A 35 -4.06 0.73 -6.92
CA THR A 35 -4.19 0.13 -5.59
C THR A 35 -3.42 0.93 -4.53
N VAL A 36 -2.20 1.37 -4.84
CA VAL A 36 -1.41 2.26 -3.97
C VAL A 36 -2.15 3.59 -3.74
N SER A 37 -2.73 4.18 -4.78
CA SER A 37 -3.49 5.42 -4.67
C SER A 37 -4.74 5.25 -3.80
N GLU A 38 -5.47 4.15 -3.96
CA GLU A 38 -6.64 3.80 -3.12
C GLU A 38 -6.24 3.61 -1.65
N CYS A 39 -5.20 2.83 -1.38
CA CYS A 39 -4.70 2.59 -0.03
C CYS A 39 -4.22 3.89 0.64
N ARG A 40 -3.59 4.79 -0.14
CA ARG A 40 -3.18 6.12 0.32
C ARG A 40 -4.40 6.99 0.64
N ALA A 41 -5.40 7.01 -0.24
CA ALA A 41 -6.63 7.77 -0.03
C ALA A 41 -7.39 7.32 1.23
N LYS A 42 -7.31 6.02 1.58
CA LYS A 42 -7.85 5.46 2.82
C LYS A 42 -6.97 5.66 4.05
N GLY A 43 -5.81 6.31 3.90
CA GLY A 43 -4.88 6.56 4.98
C GLY A 43 -4.16 5.32 5.50
N TRP A 44 -4.14 4.21 4.75
CA TRP A 44 -3.48 2.98 5.17
C TRP A 44 -1.98 3.03 4.91
N ILE A 45 -1.54 3.78 3.91
CA ILE A 45 -0.13 3.93 3.54
C ILE A 45 0.25 5.39 3.32
N THR A 46 1.55 5.67 3.40
CA THR A 46 2.15 6.92 2.92
C THR A 46 2.95 6.65 1.66
N VAL A 47 2.99 7.64 0.77
CA VAL A 47 3.77 7.60 -0.48
C VAL A 47 4.62 8.86 -0.53
N SER A 48 5.94 8.69 -0.58
CA SER A 48 6.92 9.78 -0.58
C SER A 48 7.88 9.59 -1.75
N GLN A 49 8.10 10.64 -2.55
CA GLN A 49 9.06 10.58 -3.64
C GLN A 49 10.49 10.53 -3.09
N VAL A 50 11.28 9.55 -3.53
CA VAL A 50 12.69 9.40 -3.12
C VAL A 50 13.66 9.79 -4.24
N SER A 51 13.24 9.69 -5.49
CA SER A 51 13.95 10.21 -6.65
C SER A 51 12.97 10.46 -7.82
N PRO A 52 13.37 11.12 -8.92
CA PRO A 52 12.50 11.32 -10.08
C PRO A 52 11.93 9.99 -10.58
N GLY A 53 10.60 9.85 -10.56
CA GLY A 53 9.90 8.63 -10.97
C GLY A 53 10.01 7.44 -10.02
N VAL A 54 10.51 7.61 -8.78
CA VAL A 54 10.55 6.55 -7.76
C VAL A 54 9.95 7.04 -6.45
N HIS A 55 9.03 6.25 -5.91
CA HIS A 55 8.35 6.52 -4.66
C HIS A 55 8.62 5.42 -3.64
N SER A 56 8.91 5.81 -2.40
CA SER A 56 8.83 4.92 -1.25
C SER A 56 7.38 4.86 -0.78
N VAL A 57 6.89 3.65 -0.53
CA VAL A 57 5.57 3.37 0.02
C VAL A 57 5.74 2.68 1.36
N ALA A 58 5.08 3.19 2.40
CA ALA A 58 5.21 2.72 3.77
C ALA A 58 3.86 2.55 4.45
N LEU A 59 3.76 1.60 5.39
CA LEU A 59 2.56 1.40 6.21
C LEU A 59 2.42 2.49 7.28
N THR A 60 1.20 3.04 7.38
CA THR A 60 0.81 3.83 8.55
C THR A 60 0.45 2.90 9.72
N GLN A 61 0.28 3.48 10.91
CA GLN A 61 -0.28 2.75 12.05
C GLN A 61 -1.71 2.25 11.78
N LEU A 62 -2.53 3.03 11.06
CA LEU A 62 -3.87 2.62 10.67
C LEU A 62 -3.82 1.42 9.72
N GLY A 63 -2.96 1.47 8.70
CA GLY A 63 -2.76 0.37 7.76
C GLY A 63 -2.32 -0.92 8.44
N ARG A 64 -1.40 -0.83 9.42
CA ARG A 64 -0.97 -1.99 10.24
C ARG A 64 -2.15 -2.65 10.95
N ARG A 65 -2.97 -1.87 11.65
CA ARG A 65 -4.17 -2.40 12.33
C ARG A 65 -5.19 -2.97 11.34
N THR A 66 -5.36 -2.31 10.19
CA THR A 66 -6.29 -2.76 9.15
C THR A 66 -5.91 -4.14 8.64
N VAL A 67 -4.63 -4.35 8.27
CA VAL A 67 -4.17 -5.65 7.75
C VAL A 67 -4.24 -6.75 8.82
N GLU A 68 -3.84 -6.45 10.06
CA GLU A 68 -3.96 -7.38 11.21
C GLU A 68 -5.41 -7.81 11.44
N SER A 69 -6.38 -6.89 11.34
CA SER A 69 -7.80 -7.21 11.53
C SER A 69 -8.46 -7.92 10.33
N ALA A 70 -7.76 -8.03 9.21
CA ALA A 70 -8.23 -8.64 7.97
C ALA A 70 -7.58 -10.00 7.68
N SER A 71 -6.40 -10.30 8.25
CA SER A 71 -5.81 -11.62 8.22
C SER A 71 -6.65 -12.58 9.07
N PRO A 72 -7.20 -13.69 8.53
CA PRO A 72 -7.69 -14.77 9.36
C PRO A 72 -6.51 -15.39 10.13
N GLU A 73 -6.72 -15.75 11.41
CA GLU A 73 -5.79 -16.60 12.17
C GLU A 73 -5.59 -17.97 11.50
#